data_AF-A0A371PMY9-F1
#
_entry.id   AF-A0A371PMY9-F1
#
_cell.length_a   1.000
_cell.length_b   1.000
_cell.length_c   1.000
_cell.angle_alpha   90.00
_cell.angle_beta   90.00
_cell.angle_gamma   90.00
#
_symmetry.space_group_name_H-M   'P 1'
#
loop_
_entity.id
_entity.type
_entity.pdbx_description
1 polymer ?
#
loop_
_entity_poly.entity_id
_entity_poly.type
_entity_poly.pdbx_seq_one_letter_code
_entity_poly.pdbx_strand_id
1 'polypeptide(L)'
;MIVNKSSKPKKIMMIAALGGAAALLWGALFVWAAEPLGKTPTQITEPSVLYAGYDLEQIAEDMTQYVGDNSKVSRIASWLPSPDSRYMQRYIAIASSEQPYGLTLFYEPLDAAGYGELPEAARDLEFAEQSRNNAIVLFAMIGNVDRLTFAYRNTGAPDELITSDYVPLLAYNRSDFSFEADFADKQNHVERLGQYLEQSQSEANVAAALPGEVNPVSYVSESPDGEYFFEVYGQVEHVTSGGMMAAEGIRLLRAGNGEVLWELSPGYYQQSFLWSPDNRYAAVSYQARTGGGTVIVDTEGGAELAVPDVEAIRDFWDGQTTVDDQRPDPYLEALEWVDSDRLRLRIQWEGEDARYEGELVYSMSNQKIVELNLRESGI
;
A
#
# COMPACT_ATOMS: atom_id res chain seq x y z
N MET A 1 62.67 -42.57 41.18
CA MET A 1 62.57 -41.20 41.73
C MET A 1 62.36 -40.26 40.54
N ILE A 2 61.14 -39.78 40.27
CA ILE A 2 60.47 -38.59 40.87
C ILE A 2 61.26 -37.31 40.49
N VAL A 3 60.74 -36.24 39.89
CA VAL A 3 59.39 -35.82 39.43
C VAL A 3 59.53 -34.65 38.44
N ASN A 4 58.61 -34.64 37.46
CA ASN A 4 57.89 -33.56 36.75
C ASN A 4 58.22 -32.05 36.99
N LYS A 5 58.25 -31.26 35.89
CA LYS A 5 57.35 -30.10 35.75
C LYS A 5 57.19 -29.66 34.28
N SER A 6 55.93 -29.48 33.88
CA SER A 6 55.45 -29.10 32.55
C SER A 6 55.35 -27.59 32.34
N SER A 7 55.53 -27.13 31.10
CA SER A 7 54.73 -26.03 30.53
C SER A 7 54.62 -26.19 29.01
N LYS A 8 53.40 -26.08 28.47
CA LYS A 8 53.08 -26.16 27.03
C LYS A 8 53.17 -24.76 26.40
N PRO A 9 53.68 -24.62 25.16
CA PRO A 9 53.47 -23.42 24.37
C PRO A 9 52.18 -23.53 23.54
N LYS A 10 51.39 -22.45 23.51
CA LYS A 10 50.22 -22.30 22.63
C LYS A 10 50.69 -22.04 21.20
N LYS A 11 50.17 -22.84 20.26
CA LYS A 11 50.32 -22.63 18.81
C LYS A 11 49.44 -21.45 18.39
N ILE A 12 50.05 -20.41 17.83
CA ILE A 12 49.38 -19.36 17.07
C ILE A 12 49.31 -19.86 15.63
N MET A 13 48.10 -20.09 15.13
CA MET A 13 47.85 -20.43 13.73
C MET A 13 47.46 -19.15 13.00
N MET A 14 48.34 -18.71 12.09
CA MET A 14 48.06 -17.72 11.06
C MET A 14 47.11 -18.36 10.04
N ILE A 15 45.92 -17.77 9.86
CA ILE A 15 45.08 -18.03 8.69
C ILE A 15 45.23 -16.81 7.79
N ALA A 16 45.74 -17.08 6.58
CA ALA A 16 45.88 -16.13 5.49
C ALA A 16 44.51 -15.82 4.88
N ALA A 17 44.36 -14.56 4.49
CA ALA A 17 43.18 -13.95 3.89
C ALA A 17 42.85 -14.52 2.50
N LEU A 18 41.55 -14.73 2.24
CA LEU A 18 40.92 -14.68 0.92
C LEU A 18 39.38 -14.63 1.11
N GLY A 19 38.73 -13.74 0.36
CA GLY A 19 37.28 -13.46 0.40
C GLY A 19 37.03 -12.11 1.06
N GLY A 20 36.65 -11.04 0.36
CA GLY A 20 35.62 -10.98 -0.68
C GLY A 20 34.57 -10.01 -0.13
N ALA A 21 34.41 -8.85 -0.78
CA ALA A 21 33.73 -7.68 -0.25
C ALA A 21 32.29 -7.93 0.23
N ALA A 22 32.02 -7.59 1.50
CA ALA A 22 30.69 -7.29 2.01
C ALA A 22 30.82 -6.05 2.90
N ALA A 23 30.49 -4.88 2.33
CA ALA A 23 30.40 -3.63 3.07
C ALA A 23 29.11 -3.65 3.89
N LEU A 24 29.21 -4.02 5.16
CA LEU A 24 28.15 -3.79 6.15
C LEU A 24 28.21 -2.32 6.57
N LEU A 25 27.24 -1.54 6.10
CA LEU A 25 26.99 -0.17 6.55
C LEU A 25 26.46 -0.23 7.99
N TRP A 26 27.31 0.12 8.95
CA TRP A 26 26.91 0.45 10.31
C TRP A 26 26.43 1.90 10.36
N GLY A 27 25.13 2.12 10.24
CA GLY A 27 24.46 3.36 10.66
C GLY A 27 24.02 3.21 12.11
N ALA A 28 24.38 4.16 12.98
CA ALA A 28 24.02 4.12 14.39
C ALA A 28 22.49 4.33 14.58
N LEU A 29 21.77 3.25 14.87
CA LEU A 29 20.38 3.27 15.33
C LEU A 29 20.36 3.77 16.79
N PHE A 30 19.81 4.96 17.02
CA PHE A 30 19.45 5.42 18.37
C PHE A 30 17.95 5.15 18.58
N VAL A 31 17.63 4.18 19.43
CA VAL A 31 16.26 3.86 19.88
C VAL A 31 16.06 4.47 21.27
N TRP A 32 15.01 5.29 21.44
CA TRP A 32 14.55 5.75 22.75
C TRP A 32 13.13 5.23 22.97
N ALA A 33 12.89 4.57 24.11
CA ALA A 33 11.55 4.21 24.57
C ALA A 33 10.87 5.46 25.16
N ALA A 34 9.70 5.83 24.66
CA ALA A 34 8.88 6.87 25.28
C ALA A 34 8.22 6.31 26.55
N GLU A 35 8.51 6.89 27.71
CA GLU A 35 7.86 6.51 28.97
C GLU A 35 6.36 6.93 28.97
N PRO A 36 5.48 6.18 29.66
CA PRO A 36 4.07 6.54 29.76
C PRO A 36 3.90 7.74 30.70
N LEU A 37 3.65 8.93 30.13
CA LEU A 37 3.49 10.16 30.89
C LEU A 37 2.18 10.15 31.71
N GLY A 38 2.35 10.08 33.03
CA GLY A 38 1.29 10.32 34.01
C GLY A 38 0.84 11.79 34.03
N LYS A 39 -0.47 11.99 34.20
CA LYS A 39 -1.16 13.30 34.33
C LYS A 39 -0.50 14.18 35.40
N THR A 40 -0.33 15.50 35.22
CA THR A 40 -1.17 16.67 35.63
C THR A 40 -0.25 17.93 35.48
N PRO A 41 -0.67 19.23 35.35
CA PRO A 41 -1.99 19.83 35.60
C PRO A 41 -2.62 20.64 34.46
N THR A 42 -3.96 20.73 34.54
CA THR A 42 -4.88 21.46 33.67
C THR A 42 -4.55 22.95 33.64
N GLN A 43 -3.97 23.42 32.54
CA GLN A 43 -4.11 24.81 32.11
C GLN A 43 -5.41 24.94 31.32
N ILE A 44 -6.14 26.03 31.56
CA ILE A 44 -7.32 26.40 30.79
C ILE A 44 -6.79 26.93 29.45
N THR A 45 -6.72 26.05 28.45
CA THR A 45 -6.40 26.42 27.07
C THR A 45 -7.66 27.00 26.44
N GLU A 46 -7.55 28.14 25.76
CA GLU A 46 -8.58 28.58 24.82
C GLU A 46 -8.82 27.45 23.80
N PRO A 47 -10.05 27.28 23.26
CA PRO A 47 -10.34 26.19 22.34
C PRO A 47 -9.40 26.28 21.14
N SER A 48 -8.44 25.35 21.03
CA SER A 48 -7.55 25.29 19.88
C SER A 48 -8.37 24.98 18.64
N VAL A 49 -8.09 25.71 17.56
CA VAL A 49 -8.73 25.45 16.28
C VAL A 49 -8.15 24.15 15.74
N LEU A 50 -8.99 23.13 15.63
CA LEU A 50 -8.61 21.85 15.04
C LEU A 50 -8.85 21.92 13.53
N TYR A 51 -7.80 21.63 12.76
CA TYR A 51 -7.88 21.49 11.30
C TYR A 51 -7.83 20.02 10.95
N ALA A 52 -8.89 19.45 10.38
CA ALA A 52 -8.96 18.02 10.04
C ALA A 52 -8.54 17.08 11.19
N GLY A 53 -8.84 17.45 12.44
CA GLY A 53 -8.47 16.68 13.65
C GLY A 53 -7.08 16.97 14.23
N TYR A 54 -6.31 17.89 13.63
CA TYR A 54 -4.98 18.28 14.11
C TYR A 54 -4.99 19.59 14.91
N ASP A 55 -4.28 19.59 16.03
CA ASP A 55 -3.90 20.82 16.75
C ASP A 55 -2.58 21.37 16.18
N LEU A 56 -2.66 22.00 15.01
CA LEU A 56 -1.48 22.45 14.27
C LEU A 56 -0.69 23.54 15.00
N GLU A 57 -1.36 24.35 15.84
CA GLU A 57 -0.69 25.36 16.67
C GLU A 57 0.22 24.68 17.70
N GLN A 58 -0.31 23.69 18.41
CA GLN A 58 0.45 22.93 19.39
C GLN A 58 1.60 22.13 18.74
N ILE A 59 1.39 21.58 17.55
CA ILE A 59 2.43 20.87 16.79
C ILE A 59 3.54 21.84 16.35
N ALA A 60 3.19 23.06 15.93
CA ALA A 60 4.14 24.05 15.40
C ALA A 60 5.09 24.64 16.46
N GLU A 61 4.79 24.49 17.76
CA GLU A 61 5.72 24.79 18.85
C GLU A 61 7.02 24.00 18.72
N ASP A 62 6.91 22.75 18.27
CA ASP A 62 8.02 21.81 18.10
C ASP A 62 8.57 21.75 16.68
N MET A 63 8.09 22.61 15.78
CA MET A 63 8.60 22.70 14.42
C MET A 63 10.12 22.87 14.38
N THR A 64 10.79 22.13 13.49
CA THR A 64 12.25 22.03 13.41
C THR A 64 12.75 21.96 11.99
N GLN A 65 13.90 22.57 11.71
CA GLN A 65 14.53 22.48 10.39
C GLN A 65 15.17 21.10 10.13
N TYR A 66 15.49 20.35 11.19
CA TYR A 66 16.31 19.14 11.10
C TYR A 66 15.63 17.92 11.73
N VAL A 67 15.54 16.83 10.96
CA VAL A 67 15.02 15.53 11.43
C VAL A 67 15.89 14.93 12.54
N GLY A 68 17.16 15.33 12.65
CA GLY A 68 18.04 14.92 13.73
C GLY A 68 17.75 15.59 15.08
N ASP A 69 16.80 16.52 15.17
CA ASP A 69 16.32 17.06 16.45
C ASP A 69 15.33 16.08 17.09
N ASN A 70 15.85 14.94 17.57
CA ASN A 70 15.03 13.81 18.05
C ASN A 70 13.97 14.22 19.07
N SER A 71 14.30 15.17 19.97
CA SER A 71 13.38 15.66 20.99
C SER A 71 12.16 16.35 20.39
N LYS A 72 12.38 17.20 19.38
CA LYS A 72 11.30 17.89 18.67
C LYS A 72 10.52 16.95 17.76
N VAL A 73 11.23 16.12 16.99
CA VAL A 73 10.60 15.14 16.08
C VAL A 73 9.70 14.16 16.84
N SER A 74 10.15 13.69 18.01
CA SER A 74 9.34 12.80 18.87
C SER A 74 8.07 13.49 19.38
N ARG A 75 8.17 14.77 19.80
CA ARG A 75 6.99 15.53 20.22
C ARG A 75 6.02 15.78 19.07
N ILE A 76 6.50 16.21 17.90
CA ILE A 76 5.67 16.33 16.69
C ILE A 76 4.93 15.02 16.41
N ALA A 77 5.63 13.88 16.39
CA ALA A 77 5.03 12.58 16.12
C ALA A 77 3.96 12.18 17.14
N SER A 78 4.15 12.55 18.42
CA SER A 78 3.20 12.24 19.51
C SER A 78 1.87 12.99 19.42
N TRP A 79 1.84 14.09 18.67
CA TRP A 79 0.63 14.90 18.45
C TRP A 79 -0.19 14.45 17.23
N LEU A 80 0.34 13.54 16.41
CA LEU A 80 -0.37 13.07 15.23
C LEU A 80 -1.57 12.19 15.62
N PRO A 81 -2.73 12.32 14.95
CA PRO A 81 -3.79 11.34 15.06
C PRO A 81 -3.28 9.97 14.63
N SER A 82 -3.77 8.91 15.28
CA SER A 82 -3.46 7.56 14.82
C SER A 82 -4.17 7.31 13.49
N PRO A 83 -3.48 6.76 12.47
CA PRO A 83 -4.14 6.35 11.22
C PRO A 83 -5.21 5.27 11.39
N ASP A 84 -5.14 4.50 12.47
CA ASP A 84 -6.16 3.52 12.82
C ASP A 84 -6.35 3.56 14.35
N SER A 85 -7.60 3.67 14.79
CA SER A 85 -7.96 3.73 16.22
C SER A 85 -7.51 2.50 17.04
N ARG A 86 -7.26 1.37 16.40
CA ARG A 86 -6.76 0.13 17.01
C ARG A 86 -5.26 0.16 17.27
N TYR A 87 -4.56 1.11 16.67
CA TYR A 87 -3.11 1.24 16.74
C TYR A 87 -2.69 2.49 17.50
N MET A 88 -1.49 2.45 18.06
CA MET A 88 -0.83 3.60 18.66
C MET A 88 0.63 3.67 18.25
N GLN A 89 1.14 4.88 18.06
CA GLN A 89 2.55 5.11 17.80
C GLN A 89 3.36 4.78 19.05
N ARG A 90 4.43 4.00 18.89
CA ARG A 90 5.31 3.55 19.98
C ARG A 90 6.74 4.00 19.85
N TYR A 91 7.31 3.86 18.66
CA TYR A 91 8.70 4.19 18.40
C TYR A 91 8.84 5.07 17.18
N ILE A 92 9.96 5.78 17.11
CA ILE A 92 10.43 6.44 15.90
C ILE A 92 11.86 5.98 15.60
N ALA A 93 12.21 5.88 14.32
CA ALA A 93 13.60 5.76 13.88
C ALA A 93 13.94 6.91 12.95
N ILE A 94 15.09 7.53 13.17
CA ILE A 94 15.59 8.67 12.40
C ILE A 94 16.82 8.22 11.62
N ALA A 95 16.77 8.40 10.31
CA ALA A 95 17.88 8.15 9.40
C ALA A 95 18.45 9.50 8.94
N SER A 96 19.41 10.04 9.71
CA SER A 96 19.99 11.37 9.46
C SER A 96 21.46 11.36 9.08
N SER A 97 22.08 10.18 8.94
CA SER A 97 23.51 10.06 8.64
C SER A 97 23.84 10.37 7.18
N GLU A 98 22.92 10.05 6.27
CA GLU A 98 23.08 10.24 4.82
C GLU A 98 21.72 10.57 4.19
N GLN A 99 21.73 11.31 3.08
CA GLN A 99 20.52 11.59 2.32
C GLN A 99 20.10 10.36 1.47
N PRO A 100 18.80 10.16 1.22
CA PRO A 100 17.67 10.96 1.71
C PRO A 100 17.45 10.79 3.21
N TYR A 101 17.20 11.90 3.90
CA TYR A 101 16.94 11.87 5.33
C TYR A 101 15.57 11.24 5.62
N GLY A 102 15.53 10.26 6.52
CA GLY A 102 14.35 9.44 6.76
C GLY A 102 13.80 9.54 8.18
N LEU A 103 12.48 9.38 8.31
CA LEU A 103 11.80 9.16 9.58
C LEU A 103 10.80 8.00 9.43
N THR A 104 10.90 7.01 10.31
CA THR A 104 9.96 5.89 10.39
C THR A 104 9.18 5.97 11.69
N LEU A 105 7.84 5.91 11.61
CA LEU A 105 6.95 5.83 12.75
C LEU A 105 6.46 4.38 12.88
N PHE A 106 6.65 3.81 14.07
CA PHE A 106 6.27 2.43 14.37
C PHE A 106 5.00 2.40 15.21
N TYR A 107 4.01 1.66 14.73
CA TYR A 107 2.69 1.52 15.32
C TYR A 107 2.47 0.11 15.84
N GLU A 108 1.77 0.02 16.95
CA GLU A 108 1.43 -1.23 17.62
C GLU A 108 -0.03 -1.25 18.04
N PRO A 109 -0.62 -2.45 18.19
CA PRO A 109 -1.96 -2.59 18.74
C PRO A 109 -2.09 -1.92 20.12
N LEU A 110 -3.15 -1.14 20.30
CA LEU A 110 -3.46 -0.45 21.55
C LEU A 110 -3.78 -1.44 22.68
N ASP A 111 -4.44 -2.55 22.35
CA ASP A 111 -4.79 -3.62 23.26
C ASP A 111 -4.81 -4.97 22.54
N ALA A 112 -5.16 -6.04 23.28
CA ALA A 112 -5.23 -7.38 22.74
C ALA A 112 -6.34 -7.58 21.69
N ALA A 113 -7.30 -6.65 21.56
CA ALA A 113 -8.31 -6.67 20.51
C ALA A 113 -7.78 -6.08 19.19
N GLY A 114 -6.71 -5.28 19.23
CA GLY A 114 -5.93 -4.88 18.06
C GLY A 114 -4.95 -5.96 17.57
N TYR A 115 -4.83 -7.11 18.26
CA TYR A 115 -4.11 -8.26 17.73
C TYR A 115 -4.90 -8.88 16.58
N GLY A 116 -4.28 -9.06 15.42
CA GLY A 116 -4.99 -9.58 14.25
C GLY A 116 -4.31 -9.28 12.91
N GLU A 117 -5.09 -8.86 11.92
CA GLU A 117 -4.59 -8.52 10.59
C GLU A 117 -4.03 -7.09 10.56
N LEU A 118 -2.99 -6.86 9.75
CA LEU A 118 -2.47 -5.53 9.49
C LEU A 118 -3.51 -4.71 8.70
N PRO A 119 -3.56 -3.38 8.85
CA PRO A 119 -4.35 -2.53 7.96
C PRO A 119 -3.92 -2.78 6.51
N GLU A 120 -4.87 -3.16 5.66
CA GLU A 120 -4.61 -3.31 4.24
C GLU A 120 -4.74 -1.92 3.61
N ALA A 121 -3.62 -1.20 3.47
CA ALA A 121 -3.60 0.18 2.98
C ALA A 121 -4.28 0.39 1.62
N ALA A 122 -4.42 -0.68 0.83
CA ALA A 122 -5.12 -0.67 -0.45
C ALA A 122 -6.65 -0.78 -0.33
N ARG A 123 -7.18 -1.27 0.80
CA ARG A 123 -8.62 -1.47 1.03
C ARG A 123 -9.21 -0.54 2.09
N ASP A 124 -8.36 -0.03 2.99
CA ASP A 124 -8.76 0.92 4.03
C ASP A 124 -8.37 2.35 3.61
N LEU A 125 -9.32 3.02 2.95
CA LEU A 125 -9.14 4.37 2.43
C LEU A 125 -8.97 5.40 3.56
N GLU A 126 -9.68 5.24 4.68
CA GLU A 126 -9.59 6.14 5.84
C GLU A 126 -8.19 6.05 6.46
N PHE A 127 -7.66 4.84 6.59
CA PHE A 127 -6.29 4.60 7.04
C PHE A 127 -5.24 5.24 6.12
N ALA A 128 -5.38 5.05 4.81
CA ALA A 128 -4.46 5.59 3.82
C ALA A 128 -4.49 7.12 3.77
N GLU A 129 -5.69 7.72 3.87
CA GLU A 129 -5.89 9.16 3.90
C GLU A 129 -5.30 9.77 5.19
N GLN A 130 -5.61 9.20 6.35
CA GLN A 130 -5.08 9.69 7.63
C GLN A 130 -3.55 9.56 7.71
N SER A 131 -2.97 8.50 7.15
CA SER A 131 -1.52 8.32 7.03
C SER A 131 -0.89 9.36 6.08
N ARG A 132 -1.55 9.66 4.97
CA ARG A 132 -1.12 10.71 4.03
C ARG A 132 -1.16 12.09 4.68
N ASN A 133 -2.22 12.42 5.41
CA ASN A 133 -2.35 13.68 6.12
C ASN A 133 -1.26 13.82 7.21
N ASN A 134 -0.97 12.74 7.94
CA ASN A 134 0.15 12.69 8.87
C ASN A 134 1.49 12.96 8.18
N ALA A 135 1.68 12.41 6.98
CA ALA A 135 2.90 12.66 6.20
C ALA A 135 3.05 14.13 5.82
N ILE A 136 1.97 14.77 5.35
CA ILE A 136 1.95 16.20 4.99
C ILE A 136 2.33 17.05 6.21
N VAL A 137 1.72 16.79 7.36
CA VAL A 137 2.04 17.51 8.61
C VAL A 137 3.50 17.32 8.99
N LEU A 138 4.03 16.10 8.91
CA LEU A 138 5.45 15.84 9.20
C LEU A 138 6.40 16.56 8.23
N PHE A 139 6.09 16.57 6.93
CA PHE A 139 6.90 17.29 5.94
C PHE A 139 6.87 18.80 6.14
N ALA A 140 5.73 19.34 6.57
CA ALA A 140 5.55 20.75 6.92
C ALA A 140 6.33 21.13 8.18
N MET A 141 6.34 20.26 9.20
CA MET A 141 6.89 20.56 10.52
C MET A 141 8.39 20.20 10.67
N ILE A 142 8.94 19.40 9.77
CA ILE A 142 10.34 18.91 9.83
C ILE A 142 11.08 19.26 8.54
N GLY A 143 11.86 20.32 8.54
CA GLY A 143 12.30 21.02 7.33
C GLY A 143 13.16 20.21 6.35
N ASN A 144 13.90 19.20 6.79
CA ASN A 144 14.79 18.42 5.92
C ASN A 144 14.45 16.92 5.84
N VAL A 145 13.29 16.47 6.33
CA VAL A 145 12.90 15.06 6.15
C VAL A 145 12.50 14.80 4.69
N ASP A 146 13.19 13.87 4.03
CA ASP A 146 12.98 13.57 2.61
C ASP A 146 12.02 12.38 2.43
N ARG A 147 12.05 11.43 3.37
CA ARG A 147 11.26 10.19 3.32
C ARG A 147 10.59 9.87 4.65
N LEU A 148 9.31 9.53 4.59
CA LEU A 148 8.51 9.06 5.71
C LEU A 148 8.09 7.61 5.50
N THR A 149 8.00 6.84 6.58
CA THR A 149 7.50 5.46 6.55
C THR A 149 6.64 5.18 7.78
N PHE A 150 5.45 4.64 7.57
CA PHE A 150 4.56 4.15 8.61
C PHE A 150 4.64 2.62 8.65
N ALA A 151 5.15 2.07 9.74
CA ALA A 151 5.40 0.65 9.91
C ALA A 151 4.55 0.08 11.03
N TYR A 152 3.93 -1.08 10.79
CA TYR A 152 2.94 -1.67 11.67
C TYR A 152 3.31 -3.11 11.96
N ARG A 153 2.92 -3.59 13.13
CA ARG A 153 2.92 -5.01 13.45
C ARG A 153 1.64 -5.39 14.15
N ASN A 154 1.29 -6.66 14.07
CA ASN A 154 0.02 -7.16 14.59
C ASN A 154 0.12 -7.85 15.95
N THR A 155 1.28 -7.74 16.60
CA THR A 155 1.55 -8.32 17.92
C THR A 155 1.88 -7.22 18.94
N GLY A 156 1.64 -7.49 20.22
CA GLY A 156 2.07 -6.64 21.32
C GLY A 156 3.55 -6.84 21.64
N ALA A 157 4.26 -5.78 22.03
CA ALA A 157 5.73 -5.80 22.08
C ALA A 157 6.30 -6.19 23.43
N PRO A 158 7.51 -6.77 23.45
CA PRO A 158 8.45 -6.56 24.54
C PRO A 158 8.95 -5.09 24.57
N ASP A 159 9.59 -4.65 25.66
CA ASP A 159 10.03 -3.26 25.91
C ASP A 159 11.09 -2.68 24.92
N GLU A 160 11.39 -3.35 23.81
CA GLU A 160 12.47 -3.01 22.87
C GLU A 160 12.00 -3.06 21.40
N LEU A 161 12.48 -2.11 20.58
CA LEU A 161 12.19 -2.05 19.15
C LEU A 161 12.96 -3.13 18.37
N ILE A 162 12.22 -4.11 17.84
CA ILE A 162 12.73 -5.10 16.89
C ILE A 162 12.16 -4.76 15.50
N THR A 163 12.94 -4.05 14.69
CA THR A 163 12.45 -3.48 13.42
C THR A 163 11.94 -4.52 12.42
N SER A 164 12.48 -5.75 12.45
CA SER A 164 12.04 -6.85 11.57
C SER A 164 10.63 -7.34 11.86
N ASP A 165 10.07 -7.02 13.03
CA ASP A 165 8.72 -7.43 13.41
C ASP A 165 7.66 -6.51 12.80
N TYR A 166 8.06 -5.36 12.24
CA TYR A 166 7.16 -4.40 11.62
C TYR A 166 7.18 -4.52 10.10
N VAL A 167 5.99 -4.51 9.52
CA VAL A 167 5.78 -4.43 8.08
C VAL A 167 5.62 -2.96 7.70
N PRO A 168 6.48 -2.43 6.81
CA PRO A 168 6.29 -1.08 6.27
C PRO A 168 5.08 -1.11 5.32
N LEU A 169 4.01 -0.39 5.68
CA LEU A 169 2.77 -0.38 4.90
C LEU A 169 2.71 0.81 3.96
N LEU A 170 3.14 1.98 4.44
CA LEU A 170 3.04 3.23 3.69
C LEU A 170 4.38 3.97 3.74
N ALA A 171 4.81 4.45 2.59
CA ALA A 171 5.99 5.28 2.45
C ALA A 171 5.68 6.47 1.55
N TYR A 172 6.17 7.63 1.97
CA TYR A 172 5.94 8.89 1.27
C TYR A 172 7.27 9.61 1.09
N ASN A 173 7.47 10.24 -0.07
CA ASN A 173 8.60 11.12 -0.30
C ASN A 173 8.12 12.56 -0.27
N ARG A 174 8.98 13.47 0.19
CA ARG A 174 8.67 14.90 0.17
C ARG A 174 8.32 15.42 -1.22
N SER A 175 9.01 14.90 -2.23
CA SER A 175 8.80 15.25 -3.65
C SER A 175 7.38 15.00 -4.14
N ASP A 176 6.63 14.18 -3.42
CA ASP A 176 5.27 13.78 -3.78
C ASP A 176 4.26 14.87 -3.36
N PHE A 177 4.67 15.88 -2.59
CA PHE A 177 3.80 16.95 -2.09
C PHE A 177 4.26 18.31 -2.59
N SER A 178 3.29 19.15 -2.96
CA SER A 178 3.52 20.53 -3.41
C SER A 178 3.56 21.56 -2.27
N PHE A 179 3.54 21.09 -1.01
CA PHE A 179 3.53 21.96 0.17
C PHE A 179 4.94 22.19 0.70
N GLU A 180 5.39 23.45 0.66
CA GLU A 180 6.71 23.85 1.17
C GLU A 180 6.62 24.35 2.62
N ALA A 181 7.59 23.95 3.43
CA ALA A 181 7.70 24.39 4.81
C ALA A 181 8.20 25.84 4.91
N ASP A 182 7.47 26.69 5.63
CA ASP A 182 7.84 28.08 5.89
C ASP A 182 8.11 28.27 7.39
N PHE A 183 9.39 28.26 7.75
CA PHE A 183 9.84 28.42 9.14
C PHE A 183 9.91 29.89 9.59
N ALA A 184 9.82 30.84 8.66
CA ALA A 184 9.96 32.26 8.96
C ALA A 184 8.64 32.88 9.45
N ASP A 185 7.51 32.42 8.92
CA ASP A 185 6.17 32.88 9.30
C ASP A 185 5.31 31.70 9.79
N LYS A 186 5.54 31.28 11.04
CA LYS A 186 4.89 30.12 11.64
C LYS A 186 3.37 30.19 11.63
N GLN A 187 2.80 31.38 11.87
CA GLN A 187 1.35 31.54 11.99
C GLN A 187 0.67 31.35 10.64
N ASN A 188 1.16 32.03 9.61
CA ASN A 188 0.68 31.86 8.23
C ASN A 188 0.94 30.44 7.72
N HIS A 189 2.06 29.83 8.10
CA HIS A 189 2.37 28.45 7.76
C HIS A 189 1.33 27.46 8.30
N VAL A 190 0.97 27.58 9.59
CA VAL A 190 -0.05 26.76 10.23
C VAL A 190 -1.42 26.95 9.59
N GLU A 191 -1.83 28.18 9.31
CA GLU A 191 -3.11 28.47 8.68
C GLU A 191 -3.19 27.89 7.26
N ARG A 192 -2.14 28.07 6.45
CA ARG A 192 -2.07 27.49 5.09
C ARG A 192 -2.07 25.96 5.11
N LEU A 193 -1.37 25.35 6.07
CA LEU A 193 -1.38 23.90 6.23
C LEU A 193 -2.78 23.42 6.63
N GLY A 194 -3.44 24.11 7.56
CA GLY A 194 -4.80 23.79 7.98
C GLY A 194 -5.79 23.82 6.83
N GLN A 195 -5.76 24.90 6.03
CA GLN A 195 -6.58 25.03 4.82
C GLN A 195 -6.29 23.92 3.80
N TYR A 196 -5.03 23.54 3.61
CA TYR A 196 -4.65 22.46 2.70
C TYR A 196 -5.22 21.10 3.13
N LEU A 197 -5.19 20.81 4.44
CA LEU A 197 -5.75 19.58 5.00
C LEU A 197 -7.29 19.58 4.91
N GLU A 198 -7.94 20.70 5.23
CA GLU A 198 -9.40 20.83 5.13
C GLU A 198 -9.90 20.77 3.69
N GLN A 199 -9.17 21.37 2.74
CA GLN A 199 -9.49 21.29 1.33
C GLN A 199 -9.35 19.84 0.84
N SER A 200 -8.27 19.15 1.19
CA SER A 200 -8.07 17.74 0.84
C SER A 200 -9.21 16.86 1.38
N GLN A 201 -9.60 17.06 2.64
CA GLN A 201 -10.69 16.32 3.28
C GLN A 201 -12.06 16.71 2.70
N SER A 202 -12.26 17.97 2.31
CA SER A 202 -13.50 18.43 1.67
C SER A 202 -13.61 17.93 0.24
N GLU A 203 -12.53 17.87 -0.53
CA GLU A 203 -12.50 17.27 -1.86
C GLU A 203 -12.78 15.76 -1.79
N ALA A 204 -12.21 15.05 -0.82
CA ALA A 204 -12.52 13.64 -0.55
C ALA A 204 -13.99 13.43 -0.14
N ASN A 205 -14.51 14.27 0.76
CA ASN A 205 -15.90 14.19 1.22
C ASN A 205 -16.93 14.62 0.16
N VAL A 206 -16.59 15.58 -0.69
CA VAL A 206 -17.43 16.02 -1.82
C VAL A 206 -17.40 14.97 -2.94
N ALA A 207 -16.25 14.33 -3.19
CA ALA A 207 -16.14 13.19 -4.09
C ALA A 207 -16.93 11.96 -3.58
N ALA A 208 -17.01 11.76 -2.27
CA ALA A 208 -17.82 10.70 -1.65
C ALA A 208 -19.32 11.04 -1.54
N ALA A 209 -19.71 12.33 -1.54
CA ALA A 209 -21.09 12.77 -1.32
C ALA A 209 -21.84 13.20 -2.59
N LEU A 210 -21.16 13.36 -3.73
CA LEU A 210 -21.80 13.66 -5.01
C LEU A 210 -21.99 12.39 -5.85
N PRO A 211 -23.23 12.04 -6.23
CA PRO A 211 -23.43 11.13 -7.36
C PRO A 211 -23.03 11.89 -8.62
N GLY A 212 -21.80 11.65 -9.08
CA GLY A 212 -21.28 12.13 -10.36
C GLY A 212 -20.82 13.58 -10.35
N GLU A 213 -19.56 13.83 -10.04
CA GLU A 213 -18.80 14.83 -10.80
C GLU A 213 -17.39 14.29 -11.10
N VAL A 214 -16.93 14.65 -12.28
CA VAL A 214 -16.02 13.90 -13.15
C VAL A 214 -14.59 13.93 -12.59
N ASN A 215 -14.18 12.87 -11.88
CA ASN A 215 -12.76 12.49 -11.82
C ASN A 215 -12.25 12.43 -13.27
N PRO A 216 -11.07 12.98 -13.60
CA PRO A 216 -10.60 13.02 -14.99
C PRO A 216 -10.63 11.60 -15.56
N VAL A 217 -11.60 11.38 -16.46
CA VAL A 217 -11.84 10.08 -17.05
C VAL A 217 -10.66 9.79 -17.96
N SER A 218 -9.85 8.81 -17.55
CA SER A 218 -8.69 8.42 -18.33
C SER A 218 -9.08 7.52 -19.50
N TYR A 219 -10.18 6.76 -19.35
CA TYR A 219 -10.65 5.80 -20.34
C TYR A 219 -12.13 5.43 -20.12
N VAL A 220 -12.88 5.30 -21.22
CA VAL A 220 -14.28 4.82 -21.25
C VAL A 220 -14.41 3.66 -22.22
N SER A 221 -15.13 2.60 -21.83
CA SER A 221 -15.56 1.52 -22.73
C SER A 221 -17.09 1.40 -22.69
N GLU A 222 -17.75 1.73 -23.80
CA GLU A 222 -19.21 1.62 -23.92
C GLU A 222 -19.63 0.20 -24.33
N SER A 223 -20.76 -0.27 -23.79
CA SER A 223 -21.37 -1.53 -24.24
C SER A 223 -21.86 -1.40 -25.70
N PRO A 224 -21.87 -2.50 -26.47
CA PRO A 224 -22.39 -2.51 -27.83
C PRO A 224 -23.81 -1.94 -28.04
N ASP A 225 -24.69 -2.03 -27.03
CA ASP A 225 -26.02 -1.42 -27.06
C ASP A 225 -26.08 0.01 -26.52
N GLY A 226 -25.00 0.52 -25.93
CA GLY A 226 -24.91 1.84 -25.33
C GLY A 226 -25.68 2.00 -24.01
N GLU A 227 -26.21 0.92 -23.43
CA GLU A 227 -26.94 0.97 -22.16
C GLU A 227 -26.00 1.06 -20.94
N TYR A 228 -24.74 0.65 -21.11
CA TYR A 228 -23.74 0.58 -20.05
C TYR A 228 -22.39 1.12 -20.52
N PHE A 229 -21.55 1.52 -19.58
CA PHE A 229 -20.14 1.79 -19.86
C PHE A 229 -19.26 1.56 -18.64
N PHE A 230 -18.00 1.21 -18.88
CA PHE A 230 -16.96 1.28 -17.87
C PHE A 230 -16.27 2.63 -17.91
N GLU A 231 -15.95 3.12 -16.73
CA GLU A 231 -15.14 4.31 -16.52
C GLU A 231 -13.93 3.94 -15.67
N VAL A 232 -12.74 4.28 -16.15
CA VAL A 232 -11.52 4.31 -15.35
C VAL A 232 -11.34 5.73 -14.84
N TYR A 233 -11.37 5.90 -13.52
CA TYR A 233 -11.38 7.21 -12.89
C TYR A 233 -10.20 7.40 -11.93
N GLY A 234 -9.82 8.67 -11.79
CA GLY A 234 -8.75 9.10 -10.92
C GLY A 234 -7.37 8.60 -11.37
N GLN A 235 -6.33 9.16 -10.77
CA GLN A 235 -4.95 8.70 -10.96
C GLN A 235 -4.20 8.82 -9.65
N VAL A 236 -3.55 7.72 -9.27
CA VAL A 236 -2.65 7.67 -8.12
C VAL A 236 -1.27 8.17 -8.57
N GLU A 237 -1.03 9.46 -8.42
CA GLU A 237 0.19 10.12 -8.89
C GLU A 237 1.46 9.66 -8.15
N HIS A 238 1.33 9.13 -6.94
CA HIS A 238 2.46 8.79 -6.07
C HIS A 238 2.90 7.31 -6.14
N VAL A 239 2.20 6.48 -6.91
CA VAL A 239 2.48 5.04 -7.04
C VAL A 239 2.79 4.73 -8.50
N THR A 240 4.03 5.00 -8.93
CA THR A 240 4.44 4.82 -10.33
C THR A 240 5.20 3.52 -10.58
N SER A 241 4.98 2.91 -11.74
CA SER A 241 5.75 1.75 -12.21
C SER A 241 6.06 1.91 -13.70
N GLY A 242 7.35 2.02 -14.04
CA GLY A 242 7.76 2.19 -15.45
C GLY A 242 7.23 3.47 -16.11
N GLY A 243 6.87 4.50 -15.33
CA GLY A 243 6.24 5.73 -15.83
C GLY A 243 4.71 5.66 -15.99
N MET A 244 4.07 4.55 -15.61
CA MET A 244 2.62 4.42 -15.55
C MET A 244 2.11 4.80 -14.16
N MET A 245 0.96 5.48 -14.12
CA MET A 245 0.22 5.80 -12.90
C MET A 245 -0.96 4.84 -12.77
N ALA A 246 -1.21 4.34 -11.57
CA ALA A 246 -2.38 3.50 -11.33
C ALA A 246 -3.66 4.35 -11.35
N ALA A 247 -4.76 3.80 -11.82
CA ALA A 247 -6.08 4.41 -11.66
C ALA A 247 -6.54 4.27 -10.20
N GLU A 248 -7.32 5.23 -9.72
CA GLU A 248 -7.95 5.13 -8.40
C GLU A 248 -9.00 4.02 -8.39
N GLY A 249 -9.79 3.93 -9.46
CA GLY A 249 -10.79 2.87 -9.58
C GLY A 249 -11.30 2.66 -10.99
N ILE A 250 -12.11 1.61 -11.10
CA ILE A 250 -12.87 1.24 -12.29
C ILE A 250 -14.32 1.09 -11.84
N ARG A 251 -15.28 1.59 -12.60
CA ARG A 251 -16.71 1.38 -12.31
C ARG A 251 -17.52 1.09 -13.55
N LEU A 252 -18.56 0.26 -13.39
CA LEU A 252 -19.60 0.00 -14.38
C LEU A 252 -20.78 0.92 -14.07
N LEU A 253 -21.23 1.68 -15.06
CA LEU A 253 -22.40 2.55 -14.94
C LEU A 253 -23.46 2.24 -15.98
N ARG A 254 -24.71 2.56 -15.63
CA ARG A 254 -25.83 2.64 -16.57
C ARG A 254 -25.86 4.01 -17.27
N ALA A 255 -25.85 4.02 -18.59
CA ALA A 255 -25.74 5.24 -19.40
C ALA A 255 -26.91 6.22 -19.20
N GLY A 256 -28.13 5.71 -19.01
CA GLY A 256 -29.34 6.54 -18.95
C GLY A 256 -29.45 7.42 -17.69
N ASN A 257 -28.84 7.02 -16.57
CA ASN A 257 -28.99 7.70 -15.27
C ASN A 257 -27.67 7.85 -14.48
N GLY A 258 -26.56 7.27 -14.94
CA GLY A 258 -25.28 7.29 -14.23
C GLY A 258 -25.27 6.41 -12.97
N GLU A 259 -26.21 5.48 -12.83
CA GLU A 259 -26.24 4.55 -11.70
C GLU A 259 -25.02 3.64 -11.76
N VAL A 260 -24.25 3.62 -10.67
CA VAL A 260 -23.10 2.72 -10.51
C VAL A 260 -23.61 1.34 -10.13
N LEU A 261 -23.28 0.35 -10.95
CA LEU A 261 -23.70 -1.04 -10.76
C LEU A 261 -22.60 -1.88 -10.11
N TRP A 262 -21.33 -1.56 -10.37
CA TRP A 262 -20.18 -2.28 -9.84
C TRP A 262 -18.95 -1.37 -9.81
N GLU A 263 -18.07 -1.56 -8.83
CA GLU A 263 -16.82 -0.83 -8.69
C GLU A 263 -15.67 -1.76 -8.29
N LEU A 264 -14.46 -1.42 -8.74
CA LEU A 264 -13.20 -2.03 -8.33
C LEU A 264 -12.22 -0.94 -7.93
N SER A 265 -11.69 -1.07 -6.71
CA SER A 265 -10.62 -0.22 -6.17
C SER A 265 -9.56 -1.10 -5.50
N PRO A 266 -8.26 -0.91 -5.79
CA PRO A 266 -7.71 0.11 -6.71
C PRO A 266 -7.95 -0.23 -8.19
N GLY A 267 -7.82 0.76 -9.08
CA GLY A 267 -8.01 0.58 -10.53
C GLY A 267 -6.79 0.03 -11.29
N TYR A 268 -5.66 -0.20 -10.62
CA TYR A 268 -4.42 -0.79 -11.17
C TYR A 268 -3.76 0.03 -12.31
N TYR A 269 -2.68 -0.46 -12.91
CA TYR A 269 -1.88 0.30 -13.89
C TYR A 269 -2.38 0.21 -15.33
N GLN A 270 -2.85 -0.96 -15.73
CA GLN A 270 -3.41 -1.19 -17.07
C GLN A 270 -4.77 -1.84 -16.91
N GLN A 271 -5.71 -1.45 -17.75
CA GLN A 271 -7.07 -1.95 -17.76
C GLN A 271 -7.47 -2.27 -19.20
N SER A 272 -8.24 -3.33 -19.39
CA SER A 272 -8.93 -3.59 -20.65
C SER A 272 -10.29 -4.20 -20.40
N PHE A 273 -11.19 -4.00 -21.36
CA PHE A 273 -12.62 -4.28 -21.21
C PHE A 273 -13.11 -5.05 -22.42
N LEU A 274 -13.86 -6.13 -22.18
CA LEU A 274 -14.49 -6.92 -23.23
C LEU A 274 -15.95 -7.16 -22.89
N TRP A 275 -16.84 -6.70 -23.76
CA TRP A 275 -18.27 -6.92 -23.66
C TRP A 275 -18.67 -8.21 -24.35
N SER A 276 -19.50 -9.00 -23.69
CA SER A 276 -20.17 -10.15 -24.30
C SER A 276 -21.07 -9.68 -25.47
N PRO A 277 -21.24 -10.48 -26.53
CA PRO A 277 -22.05 -10.10 -27.69
C PRO A 277 -23.50 -9.71 -27.39
N ASP A 278 -24.09 -10.20 -26.29
CA ASP A 278 -25.45 -9.88 -25.85
C ASP A 278 -25.49 -8.87 -24.70
N ASN A 279 -24.35 -8.28 -24.36
CA ASN A 279 -24.15 -7.30 -23.30
C ASN A 279 -24.48 -7.83 -21.89
N ARG A 280 -24.73 -9.13 -21.70
CA ARG A 280 -25.07 -9.68 -20.37
C ARG A 280 -23.90 -9.63 -19.41
N TYR A 281 -22.70 -9.86 -19.93
CA TYR A 281 -21.48 -9.90 -19.17
C TYR A 281 -20.44 -8.94 -19.74
N ALA A 282 -19.55 -8.49 -18.87
CA ALA A 282 -18.33 -7.82 -19.27
C ALA A 282 -17.14 -8.32 -18.47
N ALA A 283 -16.01 -8.49 -19.15
CA ALA A 283 -14.74 -8.84 -18.51
C ALA A 283 -13.89 -7.58 -18.34
N VAL A 284 -13.35 -7.40 -17.14
CA VAL A 284 -12.40 -6.35 -16.79
C VAL A 284 -11.07 -7.02 -16.48
N SER A 285 -10.08 -6.83 -17.35
CA SER A 285 -8.71 -7.29 -17.09
C SER A 285 -7.90 -6.14 -16.53
N TYR A 286 -7.13 -6.38 -15.48
CA TYR A 286 -6.30 -5.37 -14.84
C TYR A 286 -4.91 -5.91 -14.50
N GLN A 287 -3.92 -5.03 -14.50
CA GLN A 287 -2.53 -5.40 -14.25
C GLN A 287 -1.88 -4.55 -13.16
N ALA A 288 -1.33 -5.23 -12.15
CA ALA A 288 -0.44 -4.70 -11.14
C ALA A 288 1.03 -4.84 -11.57
N ARG A 289 1.97 -4.43 -10.72
CA ARG A 289 3.41 -4.52 -11.04
C ARG A 289 3.90 -5.96 -11.21
N THR A 290 3.39 -6.89 -10.42
CA THR A 290 3.89 -8.28 -10.34
C THR A 290 2.87 -9.32 -10.75
N GLY A 291 1.66 -8.92 -11.14
CA GLY A 291 0.59 -9.84 -11.51
C GLY A 291 -0.58 -9.13 -12.18
N GLY A 292 -1.62 -9.87 -12.51
CA GLY A 292 -2.81 -9.32 -13.16
C GLY A 292 -3.99 -10.27 -13.04
N GLY A 293 -5.19 -9.70 -13.05
CA GLY A 293 -6.42 -10.45 -12.86
C GLY A 293 -7.46 -10.08 -13.90
N THR A 294 -8.48 -10.93 -13.97
CA THR A 294 -9.70 -10.66 -14.70
C THR A 294 -10.88 -10.88 -13.77
N VAL A 295 -11.80 -9.93 -13.74
CA VAL A 295 -13.13 -10.09 -13.10
C VAL A 295 -14.19 -10.04 -14.19
N ILE A 296 -15.29 -10.75 -13.97
CA ILE A 296 -16.43 -10.76 -14.87
C ILE A 296 -17.62 -10.18 -14.13
N VAL A 297 -18.31 -9.24 -14.74
CA VAL A 297 -19.44 -8.54 -14.15
C VAL A 297 -20.69 -8.85 -14.94
N ASP A 298 -21.75 -9.27 -14.25
CA ASP A 298 -23.11 -9.32 -14.78
C ASP A 298 -23.69 -7.91 -14.85
N THR A 299 -24.01 -7.43 -16.05
CA THR A 299 -24.39 -6.05 -16.30
C THR A 299 -25.81 -5.71 -15.86
N GLU A 300 -26.68 -6.71 -15.63
CA GLU A 300 -28.05 -6.45 -15.19
C GLU A 300 -28.09 -6.04 -13.72
N GLY A 301 -27.26 -6.69 -12.90
CA GLY A 301 -27.26 -6.52 -11.44
C GLY A 301 -25.93 -6.07 -10.83
N GLY A 302 -24.87 -5.93 -11.62
CA GLY A 302 -23.52 -5.60 -11.14
C GLY A 302 -22.84 -6.73 -10.36
N ALA A 303 -23.36 -7.96 -10.44
CA ALA A 303 -22.81 -9.08 -9.69
C ALA A 303 -21.47 -9.53 -10.29
N GLU A 304 -20.47 -9.67 -9.43
CA GLU A 304 -19.18 -10.23 -9.84
C GLU A 304 -19.25 -11.76 -9.91
N LEU A 305 -18.70 -12.31 -10.98
CA LEU A 305 -18.58 -13.74 -11.24
C LEU A 305 -17.11 -14.11 -11.11
N ALA A 306 -16.83 -15.07 -10.23
CA ALA A 306 -15.50 -15.61 -10.06
C ALA A 306 -15.01 -16.29 -11.34
N VAL A 307 -13.80 -15.93 -11.77
CA VAL A 307 -13.02 -16.71 -12.74
C VAL A 307 -12.26 -17.83 -12.02
N PRO A 308 -11.85 -18.90 -12.72
CA PRO A 308 -11.04 -19.95 -12.11
C PRO A 308 -9.73 -19.38 -11.55
N ASP A 309 -9.41 -19.69 -10.31
CA ASP A 309 -8.08 -19.44 -9.76
C ASP A 309 -7.08 -20.51 -10.22
N VAL A 310 -5.82 -20.34 -9.83
CA VAL A 310 -4.75 -21.28 -10.19
C VAL A 310 -5.06 -22.69 -9.67
N GLU A 311 -5.65 -22.84 -8.48
CA GLU A 311 -5.98 -24.16 -7.93
C GLU A 311 -7.03 -24.88 -8.78
N ALA A 312 -8.11 -24.18 -9.16
CA ALA A 312 -9.14 -24.71 -10.04
C ALA A 312 -8.60 -25.09 -11.43
N ILE A 313 -7.64 -24.32 -11.97
CA ILE A 313 -6.97 -24.64 -13.24
C ILE A 313 -6.12 -25.90 -13.08
N ARG A 314 -5.36 -26.02 -11.99
CA ARG A 314 -4.51 -27.18 -11.70
C ARG A 314 -5.34 -28.45 -11.52
N ASP A 315 -6.46 -28.37 -10.82
CA ASP A 315 -7.38 -29.49 -10.63
C ASP A 315 -8.03 -29.96 -11.93
N PHE A 316 -8.22 -29.04 -12.89
CA PHE A 316 -8.72 -29.38 -14.22
C PHE A 316 -7.63 -29.95 -15.14
N TRP A 317 -6.36 -29.60 -14.90
CA TRP A 317 -5.26 -30.01 -15.75
C TRP A 317 -4.70 -31.38 -15.36
N ASP A 318 -4.73 -32.34 -16.29
CA ASP A 318 -4.15 -33.69 -16.06
C ASP A 318 -2.60 -33.70 -15.96
N GLY A 319 -1.94 -32.54 -16.06
CA GLY A 319 -0.49 -32.38 -15.94
C GLY A 319 0.03 -32.45 -14.50
N GLN A 320 1.36 -32.44 -14.35
CA GLN A 320 2.00 -32.17 -13.05
C GLN A 320 2.40 -30.71 -13.01
N THR A 321 2.15 -30.06 -11.88
CA THR A 321 2.40 -28.63 -11.72
C THR A 321 2.68 -28.29 -10.27
N THR A 322 3.52 -27.27 -10.09
CA THR A 322 3.79 -26.61 -8.81
C THR A 322 3.32 -25.16 -8.87
N VAL A 323 3.31 -24.50 -7.72
CA VAL A 323 3.10 -23.06 -7.57
C VAL A 323 4.23 -22.55 -6.69
N ASP A 324 4.89 -21.47 -7.09
CA ASP A 324 5.84 -20.80 -6.20
C ASP A 324 5.07 -20.06 -5.10
N ASP A 325 5.06 -20.60 -3.88
CA ASP A 325 4.37 -19.98 -2.74
C ASP A 325 4.92 -18.60 -2.36
N GLN A 326 6.15 -18.27 -2.77
CA GLN A 326 6.74 -16.95 -2.53
C GLN A 326 6.29 -15.93 -3.59
N ARG A 327 6.04 -16.37 -4.81
CA ARG A 327 5.67 -15.53 -5.96
C ARG A 327 4.71 -16.26 -6.90
N PRO A 328 3.48 -16.54 -6.46
CA PRO A 328 2.52 -17.23 -7.32
C PRO A 328 2.16 -16.39 -8.55
N ASP A 329 2.17 -15.05 -8.38
CA ASP A 329 2.07 -14.01 -9.41
C ASP A 329 1.22 -14.41 -10.63
N PRO A 330 -0.02 -14.91 -10.43
CA PRO A 330 -0.83 -15.37 -11.53
C PRO A 330 -1.23 -14.17 -12.39
N TYR A 331 -1.30 -14.44 -13.69
CA TYR A 331 -1.74 -13.48 -14.68
C TYR A 331 -2.91 -14.09 -15.44
N LEU A 332 -4.09 -13.50 -15.28
CA LEU A 332 -5.29 -13.86 -16.02
C LEU A 332 -5.77 -12.65 -16.81
N GLU A 333 -5.88 -12.80 -18.13
CA GLU A 333 -6.27 -11.74 -19.05
C GLU A 333 -7.38 -12.23 -19.99
N ALA A 334 -8.47 -11.47 -20.09
CA ALA A 334 -9.52 -11.74 -21.06
C ALA A 334 -9.06 -11.40 -22.48
N LEU A 335 -9.17 -12.37 -23.40
CA LEU A 335 -8.75 -12.21 -24.79
C LEU A 335 -9.92 -11.89 -25.72
N GLU A 336 -10.97 -12.70 -25.65
CA GLU A 336 -12.17 -12.55 -26.48
C GLU A 336 -13.34 -13.36 -25.92
N TRP A 337 -14.56 -12.90 -26.22
CA TRP A 337 -15.77 -13.71 -26.07
C TRP A 337 -15.90 -14.68 -27.24
N VAL A 338 -15.94 -15.98 -26.96
CA VAL A 338 -16.18 -17.03 -27.96
C VAL A 338 -17.64 -16.98 -28.43
N ASP A 339 -18.54 -16.70 -27.50
CA ASP A 339 -19.96 -16.40 -27.70
C ASP A 339 -20.48 -15.62 -26.47
N SER A 340 -21.80 -15.50 -26.30
CA SER A 340 -22.39 -14.76 -25.17
C SER A 340 -22.21 -15.41 -23.80
N ASP A 341 -21.83 -16.69 -23.73
CA ASP A 341 -21.66 -17.42 -22.47
C ASP A 341 -20.19 -17.77 -22.18
N ARG A 342 -19.34 -17.82 -23.21
CA ARG A 342 -17.99 -18.36 -23.10
C ARG A 342 -16.93 -17.31 -23.35
N LEU A 343 -16.03 -17.13 -22.38
CA LEU A 343 -14.91 -16.22 -22.44
C LEU A 343 -13.60 -16.99 -22.57
N ARG A 344 -12.73 -16.57 -23.50
CA ARG A 344 -11.36 -17.06 -23.59
C ARG A 344 -10.43 -16.18 -22.75
N LEU A 345 -9.68 -16.81 -21.87
CA LEU A 345 -8.70 -16.19 -21.01
C LEU A 345 -7.30 -16.69 -21.37
N ARG A 346 -6.31 -15.79 -21.35
CA ARG A 346 -4.89 -16.14 -21.22
C ARG A 346 -4.57 -16.33 -19.75
N ILE A 347 -3.77 -17.35 -19.46
CA ILE A 347 -3.31 -17.67 -18.10
C ILE A 347 -1.80 -17.83 -18.07
N GLN A 348 -1.18 -17.43 -16.96
CA GLN A 348 0.22 -17.67 -16.68
C GLN A 348 0.48 -17.67 -15.17
N TRP A 349 1.36 -18.54 -14.69
CA TRP A 349 1.90 -18.48 -13.33
C TRP A 349 3.30 -19.09 -13.26
N GLU A 350 4.03 -18.77 -12.19
CA GLU A 350 5.34 -19.33 -11.89
C GLU A 350 5.19 -20.50 -10.89
N GLY A 351 5.80 -21.64 -11.21
CA GLY A 351 5.97 -22.77 -10.30
C GLY A 351 7.40 -22.82 -9.74
N GLU A 352 7.69 -23.84 -8.93
CA GLU A 352 9.00 -24.01 -8.28
C GLU A 352 10.17 -24.11 -9.29
N ASP A 353 9.98 -24.83 -10.40
CA ASP A 353 11.03 -25.14 -11.38
C ASP A 353 10.64 -24.78 -12.83
N ALA A 354 9.42 -24.30 -13.05
CA ALA A 354 8.87 -24.08 -14.38
C ALA A 354 7.85 -22.94 -14.38
N ARG A 355 7.70 -22.30 -15.54
CA ARG A 355 6.62 -21.37 -15.83
C ARG A 355 5.53 -22.07 -16.62
N TYR A 356 4.28 -21.84 -16.24
CA TYR A 356 3.12 -22.39 -16.92
C TYR A 356 2.38 -21.25 -17.63
N GLU A 357 2.05 -21.46 -18.90
CA GLU A 357 1.32 -20.48 -19.70
C GLU A 357 0.35 -21.16 -20.66
N GLY A 358 -0.77 -20.51 -20.95
CA GLY A 358 -1.78 -21.11 -21.80
C GLY A 358 -3.02 -20.26 -21.99
N GLU A 359 -4.04 -20.92 -22.52
CA GLU A 359 -5.37 -20.35 -22.70
C GLU A 359 -6.43 -21.31 -22.15
N LEU A 360 -7.48 -20.75 -21.58
CA LEU A 360 -8.66 -21.50 -21.17
C LEU A 360 -9.94 -20.86 -21.70
N VAL A 361 -10.99 -21.66 -21.86
CA VAL A 361 -12.34 -21.19 -22.16
C VAL A 361 -13.22 -21.46 -20.95
N TYR A 362 -13.84 -20.41 -20.41
CA TYR A 362 -14.69 -20.45 -19.23
C TYR A 362 -16.14 -20.16 -19.59
N SER A 363 -17.09 -20.96 -19.08
CA SER A 363 -18.54 -20.79 -19.29
C SER A 363 -19.17 -20.09 -18.09
N MET A 364 -19.87 -18.97 -18.32
CA MET A 364 -20.52 -18.19 -17.27
C MET A 364 -21.71 -18.92 -16.66
N SER A 365 -22.55 -19.54 -17.51
CA SER A 365 -23.75 -20.24 -17.08
C SER A 365 -23.46 -21.45 -16.19
N ASN A 366 -22.32 -22.13 -16.43
CA ASN A 366 -21.92 -23.31 -15.67
C ASN A 366 -20.82 -23.06 -14.64
N GLN A 367 -20.20 -21.88 -14.67
CA GLN A 367 -19.04 -21.48 -13.86
C GLN A 367 -17.93 -22.54 -13.87
N LYS A 368 -17.56 -23.00 -15.07
CA LYS A 368 -16.60 -24.08 -15.27
C LYS A 368 -15.66 -23.83 -16.45
N ILE A 369 -14.45 -24.36 -16.30
CA ILE A 369 -13.50 -24.51 -17.40
C ILE A 369 -14.08 -25.54 -18.38
N VAL A 370 -14.15 -25.16 -19.66
CA VAL A 370 -14.65 -26.00 -20.76
C VAL A 370 -13.50 -26.54 -21.59
N GLU A 371 -12.48 -25.72 -21.82
CA GLU A 371 -11.29 -26.06 -22.57
C GLU A 371 -10.06 -25.47 -21.85
N LEU A 372 -8.95 -26.22 -21.82
CA LEU A 372 -7.68 -25.77 -21.27
C LEU A 372 -6.55 -26.24 -22.19
N ASN A 373 -5.72 -25.29 -22.62
CA ASN A 373 -4.49 -25.56 -23.35
C ASN A 373 -3.34 -24.90 -22.60
N LEU A 374 -2.64 -25.69 -21.80
CA LEU A 374 -1.53 -25.24 -20.97
C LEU A 374 -0.22 -25.84 -21.47
N ARG A 375 0.85 -25.06 -21.37
CA ARG A 375 2.22 -25.47 -21.67
C ARG A 375 3.11 -25.16 -20.48
N GLU A 376 4.06 -26.05 -20.27
CA GLU A 376 5.16 -25.87 -19.33
C GLU A 376 6.40 -25.41 -20.11
N SER A 377 7.09 -24.40 -19.57
CA SER A 377 8.40 -23.97 -20.03
C SER A 377 9.37 -23.99 -18.86
N GLY A 378 10.52 -24.65 -19.03
CA GLY A 378 11.59 -24.62 -18.02
C GLY A 378 12.15 -23.21 -17.87
N ILE A 379 12.45 -22.81 -16.63
CA ILE A 379 13.01 -21.50 -16.25
C ILE A 379 14.49 -21.39 -16.64
#